data_AF-A0A822G1Q0-F1
#
_entry.id   AF-A0A822G1Q0-F1
#
_cell.length_a   1.000
_cell.length_b   1.000
_cell.length_c   1.000
_cell.angle_alpha   90.00
_cell.angle_beta   90.00
_cell.angle_gamma   90.00
#
_symmetry.space_group_name_H-M   'P 1'
#
loop_
_entity.id
_entity.type
_entity.pdbx_description
1 polymer ?
#
loop_
_entity_poly.entity_id
_entity_poly.type
_entity_poly.pdbx_seq_one_letter_code
_entity_poly.pdbx_strand_id
1 'polypeptide(L)'
;MAQSMTPMNSNRFVNDDVSELQEANHSPIYGYQHLSVMTLEQAVEKLVPSVSNLIDYVAQAKQYCNRNSSLITWDESAAIYLYSMQTDFFSMLNKALRNEKRHVLKPWFAFLKLFLTALEKLPSLNDTVWRGVS
;
A
#
# COMPACT_ATOMS: atom_id res chain seq x y z
N MET A 1 -27.31 37.29 -43.73
CA MET A 1 -26.30 36.97 -42.69
C MET A 1 -26.79 35.74 -41.95
N ALA A 2 -26.29 34.56 -42.30
CA ALA A 2 -26.65 33.30 -41.64
C ALA A 2 -25.61 33.00 -40.56
N GLN A 3 -26.02 32.96 -39.30
CA GLN A 3 -25.17 32.53 -38.20
C GLN A 3 -25.11 31.00 -38.23
N SER A 4 -23.92 30.45 -38.45
CA SER A 4 -23.65 29.02 -38.35
C SER A 4 -23.69 28.58 -36.89
N MET A 5 -24.67 27.74 -36.54
CA MET A 5 -24.69 26.99 -35.29
C MET A 5 -23.49 26.03 -35.27
N THR A 6 -22.54 26.29 -34.38
CA THR A 6 -21.48 25.35 -34.04
C THR A 6 -22.10 24.12 -33.36
N PRO A 7 -21.82 22.88 -33.81
CA PRO A 7 -22.31 21.70 -33.14
C PRO A 7 -21.64 21.60 -31.76
N MET A 8 -22.45 21.48 -30.70
CA MET A 8 -21.95 21.18 -29.37
C MET A 8 -21.18 19.86 -29.43
N ASN A 9 -19.89 19.93 -29.10
CA ASN A 9 -19.01 18.78 -29.04
C ASN A 9 -19.51 17.82 -27.95
N SER A 10 -20.08 16.69 -28.36
CA SER A 10 -20.67 15.66 -27.50
C SER A 10 -19.65 14.89 -26.65
N ASN A 11 -18.37 15.24 -26.71
CA ASN A 11 -17.29 14.55 -25.99
C ASN A 11 -16.90 15.21 -24.66
N ARG A 12 -17.78 16.01 -24.04
CA ARG A 12 -17.45 16.70 -22.77
C ARG A 12 -17.39 15.74 -21.56
N PHE A 13 -17.94 14.55 -21.69
CA PHE A 13 -17.76 13.49 -20.71
C PHE A 13 -16.80 12.49 -21.31
N VAL A 14 -15.52 12.60 -20.93
CA VAL A 14 -14.55 11.52 -21.14
C VAL A 14 -15.18 10.28 -20.49
N ASN A 15 -15.30 9.21 -21.27
CA ASN A 15 -15.73 7.91 -20.79
C ASN A 15 -14.69 7.43 -19.77
N ASP A 16 -14.87 7.74 -18.48
CA ASP A 16 -14.31 6.90 -17.44
C ASP A 16 -14.94 5.52 -17.63
N ASP A 17 -14.11 4.50 -17.78
CA ASP A 17 -14.57 3.12 -17.87
C ASP A 17 -15.44 2.84 -16.63
N VAL A 18 -16.62 2.26 -16.81
CA VAL A 18 -17.53 1.91 -15.70
C VAL A 18 -16.79 1.10 -14.62
N SER A 19 -15.78 0.33 -15.04
CA SER A 19 -14.86 -0.42 -14.18
C SER A 19 -14.05 0.48 -13.25
N GLU A 20 -13.55 1.63 -13.71
CA GLU A 20 -12.79 2.59 -12.89
C GLU A 20 -13.68 3.26 -11.83
N LEU A 21 -14.93 3.58 -12.19
CA LEU A 21 -15.92 4.12 -11.25
C LEU A 21 -16.33 3.10 -10.18
N GLN A 22 -16.40 1.82 -10.54
CA GLN A 22 -16.64 0.74 -9.58
C GLN A 22 -15.44 0.54 -8.64
N GLU A 23 -14.21 0.56 -9.16
CA GLU A 23 -12.99 0.51 -8.33
C GLU A 23 -12.87 1.71 -7.38
N ALA A 24 -13.37 2.89 -7.77
CA ALA A 24 -13.37 4.09 -6.93
C ALA A 24 -14.24 3.97 -5.67
N ASN A 25 -15.29 3.14 -5.71
CA ASN A 25 -16.20 2.92 -4.57
C ASN A 25 -15.65 1.96 -3.50
N HIS A 26 -14.51 1.32 -3.77
CA HIS A 26 -13.88 0.39 -2.84
C HIS A 26 -12.69 1.03 -2.10
N SER A 27 -12.36 0.45 -0.94
CA SER A 27 -11.12 0.79 -0.23
C SER A 27 -9.92 0.66 -1.18
N PRO A 28 -8.91 1.55 -1.11
CA PRO A 28 -7.74 1.49 -2.00
C PRO A 28 -7.01 0.14 -2.01
N ILE A 29 -7.11 -0.62 -0.91
CA ILE A 29 -6.48 -1.92 -0.74
C ILE A 29 -7.43 -3.10 -1.03
N TYR A 30 -8.64 -2.86 -1.56
CA TYR A 30 -9.62 -3.92 -1.80
C TYR A 30 -9.03 -5.11 -2.57
N GLY A 31 -9.33 -6.32 -2.09
CA GLY A 31 -8.77 -7.57 -2.62
C GLY A 31 -7.58 -8.12 -1.82
N TYR A 32 -6.83 -7.27 -1.10
CA TYR A 32 -5.69 -7.75 -0.28
C TYR A 32 -6.10 -8.79 0.78
N GLN A 33 -7.33 -8.68 1.29
CA GLN A 33 -7.87 -9.52 2.36
C GLN A 33 -7.92 -11.01 2.00
N HIS A 34 -8.01 -11.33 0.71
CA HIS A 34 -8.09 -12.70 0.19
C HIS A 34 -6.71 -13.36 0.00
N LEU A 35 -5.62 -12.60 0.16
CA LEU A 35 -4.27 -13.13 0.09
C LEU A 35 -3.93 -13.91 1.36
N SER A 36 -3.14 -14.97 1.20
CA SER A 36 -2.49 -15.65 2.32
C SER A 36 -1.37 -14.79 2.89
N VAL A 37 -1.16 -14.88 4.20
CA VAL A 37 0.05 -14.33 4.84
C VAL A 37 1.26 -15.15 4.39
N MET A 38 2.34 -14.47 4.00
CA MET A 38 3.56 -15.04 3.44
C MET A 38 4.79 -14.57 4.22
N THR A 39 5.98 -15.12 3.94
CA THR A 39 7.23 -14.60 4.54
C THR A 39 7.53 -13.18 4.02
N LEU A 40 8.39 -12.44 4.71
CA LEU A 40 8.72 -11.08 4.30
C LEU A 40 9.32 -11.02 2.89
N GLU A 41 10.21 -11.95 2.55
CA GLU A 41 10.83 -12.04 1.22
C GLU A 41 9.79 -12.23 0.11
N GLN A 42 8.85 -13.17 0.31
CA GLN A 42 7.77 -13.44 -0.65
C GLN A 42 6.83 -12.23 -0.77
N ALA A 43 6.54 -11.58 0.37
CA ALA A 43 5.61 -10.46 0.42
C ALA A 43 6.12 -9.22 -0.35
N VAL A 44 7.44 -9.08 -0.52
CA VAL A 44 8.04 -7.96 -1.24
C VAL A 44 8.61 -8.34 -2.61
N GLU A 45 8.51 -9.59 -3.03
CA GLU A 45 9.11 -10.11 -4.27
C GLU A 45 8.77 -9.25 -5.50
N LYS A 46 7.49 -8.89 -5.65
CA LYS A 46 7.00 -8.07 -6.77
C LYS A 46 7.51 -6.62 -6.75
N LEU A 47 8.05 -6.17 -5.63
CA LEU A 47 8.55 -4.81 -5.42
C LEU A 47 10.05 -4.70 -5.70
N VAL A 48 10.80 -5.81 -5.66
CA VAL A 48 12.25 -5.87 -5.88
C VAL A 48 12.70 -5.14 -7.15
N PRO A 49 12.01 -5.26 -8.30
CA PRO A 49 12.44 -4.55 -9.51
C PRO A 49 12.23 -3.03 -9.46
N SER A 50 11.36 -2.54 -8.57
CA SER A 50 10.93 -1.13 -8.54
C SER A 50 11.49 -0.35 -7.35
N VAL A 51 11.81 -1.02 -6.25
CA VAL A 51 12.32 -0.39 -5.03
C VAL A 51 13.82 -0.69 -4.89
N SER A 52 14.65 0.32 -5.11
CA SER A 52 16.10 0.20 -4.94
C SER A 52 16.48 -0.22 -3.52
N ASN A 53 17.52 -1.05 -3.38
CA ASN A 53 18.05 -1.53 -2.09
C ASN A 53 17.05 -2.32 -1.22
N LEU A 54 15.90 -2.74 -1.76
CA LEU A 54 14.87 -3.43 -0.99
C LEU A 54 15.36 -4.72 -0.32
N ILE A 55 16.24 -5.48 -0.98
CA ILE A 55 16.81 -6.70 -0.40
C ILE A 55 17.63 -6.40 0.86
N ASP A 56 18.41 -5.32 0.84
CA ASP A 56 19.18 -4.89 2.01
C ASP A 56 18.26 -4.41 3.13
N TYR A 57 17.18 -3.70 2.79
CA TYR A 57 16.18 -3.29 3.77
C TYR A 57 15.48 -4.48 4.42
N VAL A 58 15.14 -5.52 3.65
CA VAL A 58 14.58 -6.77 4.19
C VAL A 58 15.56 -7.46 5.12
N ALA A 59 16.83 -7.56 4.74
CA ALA A 59 17.87 -8.16 5.56
C ALA A 59 18.02 -7.39 6.89
N GLN A 60 18.10 -6.06 6.84
CA GLN A 60 18.15 -5.20 8.02
C GLN A 60 16.90 -5.37 8.90
N ALA A 61 15.72 -5.37 8.31
CA ALA A 61 14.47 -5.54 9.05
C ALA A 61 14.43 -6.88 9.79
N LYS A 62 14.84 -7.98 9.15
CA LYS A 62 14.92 -9.29 9.80
C LYS A 62 16.00 -9.34 10.88
N GLN A 63 17.10 -8.63 10.69
CA GLN A 63 18.18 -8.56 11.68
C GLN A 63 17.76 -7.82 12.95
N TYR A 64 17.09 -6.67 12.82
CA TYR A 64 16.87 -5.73 13.92
C TYR A 64 15.44 -5.72 14.50
N CYS A 65 14.48 -6.39 13.87
CA CYS A 65 13.13 -6.51 14.44
C CYS A 65 13.10 -7.22 15.80
N ASN A 66 12.04 -6.96 16.55
CA ASN A 66 11.82 -7.60 17.85
C ASN A 66 11.49 -9.08 17.67
N ARG A 67 12.35 -9.97 18.18
CA ARG A 67 12.18 -11.43 18.12
C ARG A 67 11.60 -12.04 19.40
N ASN A 68 11.35 -11.21 20.42
CA ASN A 68 10.91 -11.66 21.74
C ASN A 68 9.38 -11.59 21.90
N SER A 69 8.64 -11.19 20.86
CA SER A 69 7.18 -11.15 20.91
C SER A 69 6.60 -12.55 20.82
N SER A 70 5.65 -12.86 21.70
CA SER A 70 4.83 -14.07 21.62
C SER A 70 3.55 -13.89 20.79
N LEU A 71 3.24 -12.66 20.38
CA LEU A 71 1.97 -12.32 19.70
C LEU A 71 2.05 -12.38 18.18
N ILE A 72 3.24 -12.09 17.63
CA ILE A 72 3.46 -11.98 16.19
C ILE A 72 4.64 -12.84 15.77
N THR A 73 4.63 -13.29 14.52
CA THR A 73 5.74 -14.06 13.96
C THR A 73 6.97 -13.18 13.72
N TRP A 74 8.10 -13.82 13.43
CA TRP A 74 9.32 -13.09 13.08
C TRP A 74 9.16 -12.27 11.80
N ASP A 75 8.51 -12.82 10.76
CA ASP A 75 8.25 -12.09 9.51
C ASP A 75 7.27 -10.92 9.72
N GLU A 76 6.27 -11.07 10.59
CA GLU A 76 5.35 -10.00 10.97
C GLU A 76 6.06 -8.85 11.69
N SER A 77 6.93 -9.18 12.65
CA SER A 77 7.78 -8.20 13.34
C SER A 77 8.73 -7.50 12.38
N ALA A 78 9.34 -8.25 11.46
CA ALA A 78 10.22 -7.71 10.43
C ALA A 78 9.45 -6.79 9.45
N ALA A 79 8.21 -7.10 9.09
CA ALA A 79 7.38 -6.24 8.26
C ALA A 79 7.06 -4.89 8.94
N ILE A 80 6.77 -4.91 10.24
CA ILE A 80 6.59 -3.67 11.03
C ILE A 80 7.90 -2.87 11.06
N TYR A 81 9.03 -3.54 11.31
CA TYR A 81 10.33 -2.89 11.32
C TYR A 81 10.62 -2.25 9.96
N LEU A 82 10.47 -2.99 8.85
CA LEU A 82 10.66 -2.48 7.49
C LEU A 82 9.83 -1.24 7.20
N TYR A 83 8.55 -1.24 7.60
CA TYR A 83 7.68 -0.06 7.44
C TYR A 83 8.18 1.16 8.23
N SER A 84 8.77 0.94 9.42
CA SER A 84 9.25 2.01 10.29
C SER A 84 10.64 2.55 9.94
N MET A 85 11.37 1.87 9.04
CA MET A 85 12.68 2.34 8.58
C MET A 85 12.54 3.64 7.77
N GLN A 86 13.47 4.58 7.99
CA GLN A 86 13.53 5.82 7.22
C GLN A 86 14.18 5.58 5.84
N THR A 87 13.50 4.82 4.98
CA THR A 87 13.98 4.42 3.65
C THR A 87 12.99 4.80 2.56
N ASP A 88 13.42 4.68 1.31
CA ASP A 88 12.56 4.89 0.15
C ASP A 88 11.39 3.92 0.10
N PHE A 89 11.48 2.76 0.74
CA PHE A 89 10.36 1.83 0.85
C PHE A 89 9.13 2.49 1.48
N PHE A 90 9.32 3.19 2.61
CA PHE A 90 8.23 3.90 3.29
C PHE A 90 7.63 5.01 2.41
N SER A 91 8.48 5.83 1.79
CA SER A 91 8.03 6.95 0.96
C SER A 91 7.28 6.46 -0.29
N MET A 92 7.77 5.39 -0.94
CA MET A 92 7.14 4.77 -2.10
C MET A 92 5.81 4.10 -1.77
N LEU A 93 5.71 3.38 -0.65
CA LEU A 93 4.45 2.78 -0.21
C LEU A 93 3.39 3.87 0.03
N ASN A 94 3.75 4.93 0.78
CA ASN A 94 2.82 6.03 1.04
C ASN A 94 2.40 6.77 -0.24
N LYS A 95 3.31 6.90 -1.22
CA LYS A 95 2.98 7.45 -2.53
C LYS A 95 2.01 6.53 -3.30
N ALA A 96 2.22 5.22 -3.27
CA ALA A 96 1.33 4.25 -3.90
C ALA A 96 -0.07 4.24 -3.26
N LEU A 97 -0.15 4.34 -1.93
CA LEU A 97 -1.42 4.42 -1.18
C LEU A 97 -2.25 5.67 -1.52
N ARG A 98 -1.58 6.78 -1.83
CA ARG A 98 -2.23 8.05 -2.23
C ARG A 98 -2.49 8.16 -3.73
N ASN A 99 -2.02 7.21 -4.53
CA ASN A 99 -2.21 7.25 -5.97
C ASN A 99 -3.66 6.90 -6.32
N GLU A 100 -4.28 7.72 -7.17
CA GLU A 100 -5.63 7.49 -7.69
C GLU A 100 -5.68 6.22 -8.54
N LYS A 101 -4.58 5.90 -9.24
CA LYS A 101 -4.44 4.69 -10.06
C LYS A 101 -4.27 3.46 -9.16
N ARG A 102 -5.40 2.83 -8.80
CA ARG A 102 -5.46 1.69 -7.86
C ARG A 102 -4.56 0.51 -8.24
N HIS A 103 -4.35 0.25 -9.53
CA HIS A 103 -3.48 -0.82 -9.99
C HIS A 103 -2.01 -0.67 -9.55
N VAL A 104 -1.56 0.56 -9.29
CA VAL A 104 -0.19 0.85 -8.80
C VAL A 104 0.03 0.24 -7.41
N LEU A 105 -1.04 0.05 -6.64
CA LEU A 105 -0.96 -0.53 -5.30
C LEU A 105 -0.97 -2.06 -5.29
N LYS A 106 -1.44 -2.72 -6.36
CA LYS A 106 -1.55 -4.19 -6.42
C LYS A 106 -0.23 -4.95 -6.10
N PRO A 107 0.95 -4.50 -6.56
CA PRO A 107 2.22 -5.14 -6.18
C PRO A 107 2.50 -5.13 -4.67
N TRP A 108 1.92 -4.19 -3.92
CA TRP A 108 2.12 -4.03 -2.48
C TRP A 108 1.17 -4.88 -1.63
N PHE A 109 0.17 -5.52 -2.22
CA PHE A 109 -0.89 -6.20 -1.45
C PHE A 109 -0.36 -7.35 -0.58
N ALA A 110 0.65 -8.09 -1.04
CA ALA A 110 1.25 -9.16 -0.25
C ALA A 110 1.97 -8.62 1.00
N PHE A 111 2.76 -7.55 0.84
CA PHE A 111 3.36 -6.82 1.96
C PHE A 111 2.30 -6.25 2.92
N LEU A 112 1.27 -5.57 2.38
CA LEU A 112 0.18 -5.01 3.18
C LEU A 112 -0.57 -6.09 3.95
N LYS A 113 -0.77 -7.28 3.36
CA LYS A 113 -1.40 -8.41 4.04
C LYS A 113 -0.56 -8.84 5.25
N LEU A 114 0.75 -9.03 5.08
CA LEU A 114 1.65 -9.39 6.18
C LEU A 114 1.69 -8.31 7.27
N PHE A 115 1.88 -7.06 6.87
CA PHE A 115 2.01 -5.91 7.78
C PHE A 115 0.73 -5.64 8.57
N LEU A 116 -0.44 -5.58 7.92
CA LEU A 116 -1.70 -5.33 8.61
C LEU A 116 -2.11 -6.50 9.52
N THR A 117 -1.84 -7.75 9.11
CA THR A 117 -2.06 -8.92 9.99
C THR A 117 -1.19 -8.83 11.24
N ALA A 118 0.05 -8.35 11.13
CA ALA A 118 0.92 -8.12 12.27
C ALA A 118 0.33 -7.06 13.23
N LEU A 119 -0.15 -5.94 12.68
CA LEU A 119 -0.74 -4.86 13.49
C LEU A 119 -2.03 -5.29 14.19
N GLU A 120 -2.89 -6.06 13.53
CA GLU A 120 -4.16 -6.57 14.10
C GLU A 120 -3.94 -7.47 15.33
N LYS A 121 -2.79 -8.14 15.41
CA LYS A 121 -2.41 -9.01 16.55
C LYS A 121 -1.87 -8.25 17.75
N LEU A 122 -1.45 -7.01 17.57
CA LEU A 122 -0.88 -6.21 18.65
C LEU A 122 -2.00 -5.60 19.52
N PRO A 123 -1.81 -5.49 20.84
CA PRO A 123 -2.80 -4.89 21.72
C PRO A 123 -3.00 -3.42 21.35
N SER A 124 -4.26 -3.04 21.15
CA SER A 124 -4.63 -1.64 20.96
C SER A 124 -4.61 -0.90 22.30
N LEU A 125 -4.08 0.32 22.30
CA LEU A 125 -4.15 1.25 23.43
C LEU A 125 -5.10 2.40 23.06
N ASN A 126 -6.08 2.68 23.92
CA ASN A 126 -6.95 3.83 23.77
C ASN A 126 -6.30 5.04 24.43
N ASP A 127 -5.67 5.90 23.64
CA ASP A 127 -5.01 7.12 24.11
C ASP A 127 -5.10 8.25 23.06
N THR A 128 -4.85 9.49 23.48
CA THR A 128 -4.82 10.65 22.57
C THR A 128 -3.42 10.83 21.98
N VAL A 129 -3.32 10.75 20.66
CA VAL A 129 -2.06 10.96 19.92
C VAL A 129 -2.13 12.20 19.03
N TRP A 130 -1.01 12.89 18.88
CA TRP A 130 -0.90 14.10 18.06
C TRP A 130 -0.02 13.83 16.84
N ARG A 131 -0.51 14.16 15.64
CA ARG A 131 0.26 14.06 14.39
C ARG A 131 0.56 15.45 13.85
N GLY A 132 1.83 15.79 13.72
CA GLY A 132 2.24 16.97 12.95
C GLY A 132 1.86 16.79 11.47
N VAL A 133 1.23 17.81 10.89
CA VAL A 133 0.90 17.84 9.45
C VAL A 133 1.59 19.05 8.85
N SER A 134 2.32 18.84 7.76
CA SER A 134 3.04 19.85 6.98
C SER A 134 2.65 19.76 5.52
#